data_AF-H1XYK7-F1
#
_entry.id   AF-H1XYK7-F1
#
_cell.length_a   1.000
_cell.length_b   1.000
_cell.length_c   1.000
_cell.angle_alpha   90.00
_cell.angle_beta   90.00
_cell.angle_gamma   90.00
#
_symmetry.space_group_name_H-M   'P 1'
#
loop_
_entity.id
_entity.type
_entity.pdbx_description
1 polymer ?
#
loop_
_entity_poly.entity_id
_entity_poly.type
_entity_poly.pdbx_seq_one_letter_code
_entity_poly.pdbx_strand_id
1 'polypeptide(L)'
;MKPKSCRKIPFKTTDQNQLTILPPSLDELIEPNHMVRFINAIIDKMDIDFLIKEYKGGGRAAYHPRMLLKVVIYAYTQKIFTSRQIAKALRENIHFMWLSGNSRPDFRTINRFRSSRLKGKIEEVFTYVVEQLLELGYIELNDLFIDGSKFQANANKYKAVWKKNVDRYQRVLQEKLKELLKKIDNENDLENRLYGNKDLGELGEDVTLSSHQIEQIVDILNERLKKEPDNKELKRAKNKIEKDYLPRQRKYEKQRKLLNGRNSYSQTDPDATFMSKKRDHHNNTDLLPSYNVQVGSENQFIVNYTINQNANDSVLLKPFMESYKRCYGRQPNRVIGDAGYGSEENYAYLESEGVEAYIKYSSYYKEQKKSYKENPFLIDNMRYDPELDRYECPAGRYLEYVGEQENVTSTGFKVKHRIYRSESCEGCALKEKCYKGQTARVVRVNVMLNDYKKQVRSRLNTEEGRKLISKRGSEIETIFGQIKHNLGIRGFLLRGLEKVKTEFGIIAVAYNLKKMFNQMKEYGLVNEMYKYSANIFFNLNRASQCQNLGLKNTILETLERFFIEIKEKIVIKYSSCLFNAKICFV
;
A
#
# COMPACT_ATOMS: atom_id res chain seq x y z
N MET A 1 64.97 -11.82 -42.84
CA MET A 1 64.07 -12.16 -41.72
C MET A 1 62.87 -12.93 -42.27
N LYS A 2 62.68 -14.21 -41.92
CA LYS A 2 61.46 -14.95 -42.30
C LYS A 2 60.28 -14.43 -41.45
N PRO A 3 59.10 -14.13 -42.02
CA PRO A 3 57.96 -13.67 -41.24
C PRO A 3 57.54 -14.77 -40.26
N LYS A 4 57.39 -14.42 -38.98
CA LYS A 4 56.85 -15.33 -37.95
C LYS A 4 55.51 -15.86 -38.44
N SER A 5 55.36 -17.18 -38.58
CA SER A 5 54.09 -17.78 -38.95
C SER A 5 53.05 -17.46 -37.87
N CYS A 6 52.01 -16.72 -38.25
CA CYS A 6 50.86 -16.52 -37.39
C CYS A 6 50.23 -17.90 -37.11
N ARG A 7 50.41 -18.41 -35.89
CA ARG A 7 49.69 -19.61 -35.44
C ARG A 7 48.20 -19.33 -35.54
N LYS A 8 47.46 -20.14 -36.32
CA LYS A 8 46.01 -20.03 -36.42
C LYS A 8 45.40 -20.24 -35.04
N ILE A 9 44.54 -19.32 -34.62
CA ILE A 9 43.80 -19.45 -33.37
C ILE A 9 42.82 -20.62 -33.53
N PRO A 10 42.87 -21.66 -32.67
CA PRO A 10 41.92 -22.75 -32.74
C PRO A 10 40.56 -22.28 -32.22
N PHE A 11 39.52 -22.37 -33.06
CA PHE A 11 38.14 -22.17 -32.64
C PHE A 11 37.50 -23.53 -32.34
N LYS A 12 36.57 -23.57 -31.38
CA LYS A 12 35.72 -24.75 -31.16
C LYS A 12 34.79 -24.94 -32.36
N THR A 13 34.52 -26.18 -32.74
CA THR A 13 33.54 -26.50 -33.78
C THR A 13 32.13 -26.11 -33.33
N THR A 14 31.39 -25.46 -34.21
CA THR A 14 29.98 -25.10 -33.99
C THR A 14 29.14 -25.77 -35.06
N ASP A 15 28.38 -26.79 -34.68
CA ASP A 15 27.45 -27.47 -35.58
C ASP A 15 26.04 -27.42 -34.99
N GLN A 16 25.16 -26.63 -35.60
CA GLN A 16 23.76 -26.49 -35.20
C GLN A 16 22.93 -27.74 -35.54
N ASN A 17 23.44 -28.63 -36.39
CA ASN A 17 22.77 -29.85 -36.81
C ASN A 17 23.27 -31.09 -36.04
N GLN A 18 24.11 -30.90 -35.01
CA GLN A 18 24.64 -32.00 -34.21
C GLN A 18 23.49 -32.80 -33.57
N LEU A 19 23.35 -34.06 -33.98
CA LEU A 19 22.31 -34.96 -33.49
C LEU A 19 22.74 -35.64 -32.18
N THR A 20 21.83 -35.71 -31.22
CA THR A 20 21.98 -36.51 -29.99
C THR A 20 21.23 -37.83 -30.14
N ILE A 21 21.84 -38.96 -29.77
CA ILE A 21 21.23 -40.31 -29.86
C ILE A 21 19.92 -40.38 -29.04
N LEU A 22 19.92 -39.78 -27.84
CA LEU A 22 18.73 -39.55 -27.03
C LEU A 22 18.70 -38.08 -26.60
N PRO A 23 17.56 -37.38 -26.68
CA PRO A 23 17.47 -36.01 -26.18
C PRO A 23 17.62 -36.02 -24.65
N PRO A 24 18.44 -35.12 -24.06
CA PRO A 24 18.55 -35.00 -22.61
C PRO A 24 17.20 -34.61 -22.00
N SER A 25 16.93 -35.09 -20.78
CA SER A 25 15.73 -34.68 -20.06
C SER A 25 15.80 -33.19 -19.67
N LEU A 26 14.65 -32.54 -19.51
CA LEU A 26 14.62 -31.15 -19.02
C LEU A 26 15.27 -31.02 -17.63
N ASP A 27 15.28 -32.10 -16.84
CA ASP A 27 15.90 -32.11 -15.52
C ASP A 27 17.44 -32.07 -15.62
N GLU A 28 18.03 -32.86 -16.52
CA GLU A 28 19.49 -32.86 -16.78
C GLU A 28 20.01 -31.51 -17.27
N LEU A 29 19.17 -30.74 -17.96
CA LEU A 29 19.53 -29.42 -18.49
C LEU A 29 19.48 -28.29 -17.46
N ILE A 30 19.00 -28.56 -16.24
CA ILE A 30 18.84 -27.54 -15.19
C ILE A 30 19.73 -27.88 -14.00
N GLU A 31 20.64 -26.96 -13.68
CA GLU A 31 21.54 -27.09 -12.54
C GLU A 31 20.78 -27.41 -11.23
N PRO A 32 21.33 -28.31 -10.38
CA PRO A 32 20.78 -28.63 -9.05
C PRO A 32 20.44 -27.41 -8.19
N ASN A 33 21.29 -26.39 -8.24
CA ASN A 33 21.16 -25.19 -7.40
C ASN A 33 20.39 -24.06 -8.07
N HIS A 34 19.61 -24.36 -9.10
CA HIS A 34 18.88 -23.33 -9.82
C HIS A 34 17.64 -22.85 -9.05
N MET A 35 17.37 -21.55 -9.06
CA MET A 35 16.23 -20.92 -8.35
C MET A 35 14.87 -21.52 -8.71
N VAL A 36 14.71 -22.05 -9.93
CA VAL A 36 13.48 -22.72 -10.36
C VAL A 36 13.16 -23.93 -9.48
N ARG A 37 14.18 -24.69 -9.07
CA ARG A 37 14.04 -25.87 -8.21
C ARG A 37 13.72 -25.46 -6.78
N PHE A 38 14.33 -24.37 -6.31
CA PHE A 38 14.03 -23.78 -5.01
C PHE A 38 12.56 -23.33 -4.88
N ILE A 39 12.06 -22.58 -5.86
CA ILE A 39 10.65 -22.16 -5.90
C ILE A 39 9.73 -23.38 -6.00
N ASN A 40 10.09 -24.37 -6.80
CA ASN A 40 9.33 -25.61 -6.90
C ASN A 40 9.19 -26.29 -5.53
N ALA A 41 10.31 -26.47 -4.81
CA ALA A 41 10.35 -27.16 -3.51
C ALA A 41 9.52 -26.45 -2.44
N ILE A 42 9.59 -25.12 -2.35
CA ILE A 42 8.85 -24.33 -1.35
C ILE A 42 7.35 -24.36 -1.63
N ILE A 43 6.96 -24.14 -2.88
CA ILE A 43 5.55 -24.09 -3.28
C ILE A 43 4.93 -25.50 -3.30
N ASP A 44 5.72 -26.58 -3.39
CA ASP A 44 5.22 -27.96 -3.25
C ASP A 44 4.83 -28.33 -1.82
N LYS A 45 5.37 -27.66 -0.81
CA LYS A 45 5.00 -27.89 0.59
C LYS A 45 3.79 -27.09 1.05
N MET A 46 3.41 -26.06 0.29
CA MET A 46 2.29 -25.20 0.63
C MET A 46 0.95 -25.96 0.53
N ASP A 47 0.06 -25.76 1.49
CA ASP A 47 -1.37 -26.10 1.32
C ASP A 47 -2.02 -25.11 0.36
N ILE A 48 -2.72 -25.62 -0.64
CA ILE A 48 -3.37 -24.82 -1.69
C ILE A 48 -4.87 -25.15 -1.82
N ASP A 49 -5.46 -25.80 -0.82
CA ASP A 49 -6.88 -26.18 -0.84
C ASP A 49 -7.79 -24.96 -1.05
N PHE A 50 -7.41 -23.81 -0.49
CA PHE A 50 -8.12 -22.54 -0.73
C PHE A 50 -8.14 -22.11 -2.20
N LEU A 51 -7.13 -22.49 -3.00
CA LEU A 51 -7.11 -22.27 -4.46
C LEU A 51 -7.82 -23.38 -5.22
N ILE A 52 -7.73 -24.63 -4.77
CA ILE A 52 -8.38 -25.76 -5.44
C ILE A 52 -9.90 -25.59 -5.40
N LYS A 53 -10.45 -25.12 -4.26
CA LYS A 53 -11.89 -24.87 -4.06
C LYS A 53 -12.50 -23.86 -5.06
N GLU A 54 -11.67 -23.03 -5.71
CA GLU A 54 -12.13 -22.11 -6.77
C GLU A 54 -12.49 -22.81 -8.08
N TYR A 55 -12.02 -24.04 -8.28
CA TYR A 55 -12.22 -24.79 -9.50
C TYR A 55 -13.47 -25.66 -9.36
N LYS A 56 -14.39 -25.50 -10.32
CA LYS A 56 -15.57 -26.36 -10.44
C LYS A 56 -15.23 -27.53 -11.36
N GLY A 57 -15.75 -28.70 -11.02
CA GLY A 57 -15.71 -29.87 -11.89
C GLY A 57 -16.59 -29.70 -13.13
N GLY A 58 -16.37 -30.56 -14.13
CA GLY A 58 -17.10 -30.56 -15.40
C GLY A 58 -16.40 -29.79 -16.52
N GLY A 59 -16.48 -30.32 -17.74
CA GLY A 59 -15.86 -29.72 -18.94
C GLY A 59 -14.38 -30.05 -19.11
N ARG A 60 -13.65 -29.16 -19.80
CA ARG A 60 -12.22 -29.35 -20.11
C ARG A 60 -11.36 -29.29 -18.84
N ALA A 61 -10.44 -30.25 -18.72
CA ALA A 61 -9.48 -30.30 -17.62
C ALA A 61 -8.75 -28.96 -17.43
N ALA A 62 -8.77 -28.45 -16.19
CA ALA A 62 -8.09 -27.23 -15.81
C ALA A 62 -6.61 -27.51 -15.50
N TYR A 63 -5.75 -26.52 -15.75
CA TYR A 63 -4.37 -26.57 -15.26
C TYR A 63 -4.36 -26.49 -13.73
N HIS A 64 -3.50 -27.32 -13.12
CA HIS A 64 -3.38 -27.39 -11.67
C HIS A 64 -2.95 -26.04 -11.07
N PRO A 65 -3.64 -25.50 -10.05
CA PRO A 65 -3.35 -24.18 -9.48
C PRO A 65 -1.93 -24.07 -8.91
N ARG A 66 -1.38 -25.15 -8.33
CA ARG A 66 0.02 -25.20 -7.86
C ARG A 66 1.02 -24.87 -8.96
N MET A 67 0.82 -25.45 -10.15
CA MET A 67 1.71 -25.24 -11.30
C MET A 67 1.62 -23.79 -11.79
N LEU A 68 0.40 -23.24 -11.89
CA LEU A 68 0.21 -21.85 -12.27
C LEU A 68 0.83 -20.88 -11.25
N LEU A 69 0.72 -21.19 -9.96
CA LEU A 69 1.33 -20.41 -8.89
C LEU A 69 2.86 -20.39 -9.00
N LYS A 70 3.48 -21.57 -9.14
CA LYS A 70 4.92 -21.72 -9.35
C LYS A 70 5.41 -20.90 -10.56
N VAL A 71 4.73 -21.05 -11.70
CA VAL A 71 5.07 -20.35 -12.94
C VAL A 71 4.98 -18.83 -12.79
N VAL A 72 3.91 -18.33 -12.17
CA VAL A 72 3.71 -16.88 -11.98
C VAL A 72 4.76 -16.30 -11.03
N ILE A 73 5.02 -16.95 -9.90
CA ILE A 73 6.04 -16.52 -8.93
C ILE A 73 7.43 -16.52 -9.59
N TYR A 74 7.80 -17.62 -10.24
CA TYR A 74 9.08 -17.73 -10.93
C TYR A 74 9.24 -16.66 -12.02
N ALA A 75 8.19 -16.40 -12.81
CA ALA A 75 8.21 -15.33 -13.80
C ALA A 75 8.57 -13.96 -13.22
N TYR A 76 8.01 -13.62 -12.07
CA TYR A 76 8.29 -12.34 -11.42
C TYR A 76 9.73 -12.24 -10.93
N THR A 77 10.35 -13.35 -10.49
CA THR A 77 11.79 -13.37 -10.15
C THR A 77 12.69 -13.07 -11.36
N GLN A 78 12.22 -13.45 -12.56
CA GLN A 78 12.89 -13.26 -13.85
C GLN A 78 12.52 -11.94 -14.56
N LYS A 79 11.78 -11.04 -13.90
CA LYS A 79 11.26 -9.79 -14.50
C LYS A 79 10.30 -10.00 -15.68
N ILE A 80 9.58 -11.12 -15.70
CA ILE A 80 8.59 -11.47 -16.71
C ILE A 80 7.19 -11.26 -16.11
N PHE A 81 6.59 -10.09 -16.33
CA PHE A 81 5.34 -9.71 -15.65
C PHE A 81 4.08 -9.87 -16.50
N THR A 82 4.17 -9.80 -17.83
CA THR A 82 2.99 -9.87 -18.69
C THR A 82 2.60 -11.32 -18.97
N SER A 83 1.31 -11.64 -18.92
CA SER A 83 0.84 -13.02 -19.18
C SER A 83 1.23 -13.55 -20.56
N ARG A 84 1.43 -12.66 -21.55
CA ARG A 84 1.91 -13.03 -22.88
C ARG A 84 3.38 -13.44 -22.88
N GLN A 85 4.23 -12.70 -22.17
CA GLN A 85 5.64 -13.09 -22.03
C GLN A 85 5.78 -14.37 -21.20
N ILE A 86 4.94 -14.57 -20.16
CA ILE A 86 4.91 -15.83 -19.41
C ILE A 86 4.53 -17.00 -20.33
N ALA A 87 3.47 -16.84 -21.13
CA ALA A 87 3.07 -17.85 -22.11
C ALA A 87 4.15 -18.13 -23.17
N LYS A 88 4.91 -17.09 -23.57
CA LYS A 88 6.08 -17.23 -24.46
C LYS A 88 7.20 -18.02 -23.78
N ALA A 89 7.54 -17.68 -22.53
CA ALA A 89 8.56 -18.37 -21.75
C ALA A 89 8.23 -19.86 -21.57
N LEU A 90 6.96 -20.22 -21.35
CA LEU A 90 6.51 -21.62 -21.28
C LEU A 90 6.73 -22.42 -22.58
N ARG A 91 6.91 -21.75 -23.73
CA ARG A 91 7.19 -22.40 -25.03
C ARG A 91 8.67 -22.46 -25.39
N GLU A 92 9.49 -21.60 -24.80
CA GLU A 92 10.85 -21.33 -25.29
C GLU A 92 11.94 -21.47 -24.20
N ASN A 93 11.58 -21.39 -22.92
CA ASN A 93 12.53 -21.41 -21.81
C ASN A 93 12.47 -22.71 -21.02
N ILE A 94 13.60 -23.41 -20.95
CA ILE A 94 13.72 -24.74 -20.31
C ILE A 94 13.27 -24.75 -18.85
N HIS A 95 13.51 -23.67 -18.08
CA HIS A 95 13.11 -23.61 -16.67
C HIS A 95 11.59 -23.53 -16.54
N PHE A 96 10.91 -22.79 -17.41
CA PHE A 96 9.46 -22.72 -17.42
C PHE A 96 8.84 -24.03 -17.90
N MET A 97 9.43 -24.67 -18.92
CA MET A 97 9.01 -25.98 -19.40
C MET A 97 9.13 -27.03 -18.29
N TRP A 98 10.26 -27.08 -17.58
CA TRP A 98 10.46 -28.01 -16.47
C TRP A 98 9.44 -27.75 -15.35
N LEU A 99 9.30 -26.50 -14.92
CA LEU A 99 8.40 -26.11 -13.84
C LEU A 99 6.92 -26.39 -14.14
N SER A 100 6.53 -26.35 -15.42
CA SER A 100 5.16 -26.63 -15.86
C SER A 100 4.93 -28.09 -16.26
N GLY A 101 5.95 -28.96 -16.22
CA GLY A 101 5.85 -30.31 -16.80
C GLY A 101 5.54 -30.27 -18.30
N ASN A 102 6.13 -29.31 -19.01
CA ASN A 102 5.91 -29.00 -20.42
C ASN A 102 4.47 -28.55 -20.77
N SER A 103 3.64 -28.27 -19.76
CA SER A 103 2.33 -27.63 -19.95
C SER A 103 2.50 -26.21 -20.47
N ARG A 104 1.65 -25.82 -21.43
CA ARG A 104 1.71 -24.51 -22.11
C ARG A 104 0.41 -23.73 -21.95
N PRO A 105 0.02 -23.34 -20.72
CA PRO A 105 -1.16 -22.50 -20.53
C PRO A 105 -1.03 -21.19 -21.32
N ASP A 106 -2.12 -20.79 -21.96
CA ASP A 106 -2.16 -19.57 -22.75
C ASP A 106 -2.18 -18.31 -21.85
N PHE A 107 -1.97 -17.15 -22.47
CA PHE A 107 -1.96 -15.89 -21.75
C PHE A 107 -3.29 -15.57 -21.07
N ARG A 108 -4.41 -16.09 -21.59
CA ARG A 108 -5.76 -15.89 -21.01
C ARG A 108 -5.90 -16.66 -19.71
N THR A 109 -5.43 -17.90 -19.69
CA THR A 109 -5.41 -18.78 -18.51
C THR A 109 -4.56 -18.16 -17.40
N ILE A 110 -3.34 -17.70 -17.74
CA ILE A 110 -2.44 -17.03 -16.78
C ILE A 110 -3.07 -15.74 -16.25
N ASN A 111 -3.69 -14.93 -17.12
CA ASN A 111 -4.35 -13.70 -16.72
C ASN A 111 -5.56 -13.97 -15.80
N ARG A 112 -6.38 -14.97 -16.12
CA ARG A 112 -7.53 -15.37 -15.30
C ARG A 112 -7.10 -15.89 -13.93
N PHE A 113 -6.03 -16.67 -13.88
CA PHE A 113 -5.46 -17.13 -12.62
C PHE A 113 -5.04 -15.94 -11.74
N ARG A 114 -4.26 -15.00 -12.29
CA ARG A 114 -3.81 -13.80 -11.56
C ARG A 114 -4.93 -12.85 -11.15
N SER A 115 -5.86 -12.54 -12.06
CA SER A 115 -6.84 -11.46 -11.86
C SER A 115 -8.16 -11.90 -11.24
N SER A 116 -8.44 -13.20 -11.23
CA SER A 116 -9.68 -13.76 -10.70
C SER A 116 -9.41 -14.77 -9.60
N ARG A 117 -8.58 -15.79 -9.82
CA ARG A 117 -8.39 -16.91 -8.87
C ARG A 117 -7.54 -16.54 -7.66
N LEU A 118 -6.51 -15.71 -7.84
CA LEU A 118 -5.69 -15.20 -6.74
C LEU A 118 -6.29 -13.97 -6.04
N LYS A 119 -7.38 -13.42 -6.57
CA LYS A 119 -8.01 -12.21 -6.04
C LYS A 119 -8.52 -12.49 -4.62
N GLY A 120 -8.04 -11.71 -3.64
CA GLY A 120 -8.40 -11.88 -2.23
C GLY A 120 -7.74 -13.09 -1.55
N LYS A 121 -6.87 -13.82 -2.25
CA LYS A 121 -6.23 -15.07 -1.79
C LYS A 121 -4.70 -15.03 -1.81
N ILE A 122 -4.12 -13.99 -2.41
CA ILE A 122 -2.66 -13.82 -2.42
C ILE A 122 -2.05 -13.67 -1.01
N GLU A 123 -2.84 -13.20 -0.04
CA GLU A 123 -2.38 -13.02 1.34
C GLU A 123 -2.03 -14.37 1.97
N GLU A 124 -2.78 -15.44 1.69
CA GLU A 124 -2.46 -16.78 2.20
C GLU A 124 -1.11 -17.29 1.64
N VAL A 125 -0.83 -17.03 0.35
CA VAL A 125 0.49 -17.35 -0.26
C VAL A 125 1.61 -16.52 0.34
N PHE A 126 1.36 -15.23 0.56
CA PHE A 126 2.35 -14.33 1.13
C PHE A 126 2.67 -14.68 2.58
N THR A 127 1.65 -14.89 3.41
CA THR A 127 1.81 -15.29 4.82
C THR A 127 2.59 -16.60 4.93
N TYR A 128 2.26 -17.62 4.11
CA TYR A 128 3.04 -18.86 4.08
C TYR A 128 4.52 -18.63 3.81
N VAL A 129 4.88 -17.75 2.86
CA VAL A 129 6.30 -17.44 2.60
C VAL A 129 6.96 -16.72 3.78
N VAL A 130 6.23 -15.87 4.51
CA VAL A 130 6.74 -15.23 5.73
C VAL A 130 6.89 -16.23 6.88
N GLU A 131 5.96 -17.18 7.03
CA GLU A 131 6.08 -18.29 7.98
C GLU A 131 7.32 -19.14 7.69
N GLN A 132 7.61 -19.42 6.41
CA GLN A 132 8.86 -20.10 6.05
C GLN A 132 10.11 -19.29 6.43
N LEU A 133 10.06 -17.96 6.33
CA LEU A 133 11.17 -17.09 6.78
C LEU A 133 11.35 -17.16 8.30
N LEU A 134 10.25 -17.21 9.07
CA LEU A 134 10.25 -17.39 10.52
C LEU A 134 10.82 -18.75 10.92
N GLU A 135 10.33 -19.82 10.31
CA GLU A 135 10.77 -21.20 10.61
C GLU A 135 12.27 -21.37 10.38
N LEU A 136 12.78 -20.79 9.29
CA LEU A 136 14.19 -20.80 8.92
C LEU A 136 15.06 -19.80 9.70
N GLY A 137 14.47 -18.95 10.54
CA GLY A 137 15.20 -17.99 11.38
C GLY A 137 15.74 -16.77 10.62
N TYR A 138 15.17 -16.39 9.48
CA TYR A 138 15.52 -15.16 8.77
C TYR A 138 14.96 -13.90 9.43
N ILE A 139 13.86 -14.05 10.17
CA ILE A 139 13.09 -12.98 10.82
C ILE A 139 12.53 -13.48 12.16
N GLU A 140 12.15 -12.55 13.04
CA GLU A 140 11.56 -12.85 14.36
C GLU A 140 10.20 -12.18 14.59
N LEU A 141 9.85 -11.21 13.72
CA LEU A 141 8.67 -10.35 13.81
C LEU A 141 8.66 -9.44 15.06
N ASN A 142 9.85 -9.10 15.57
CA ASN A 142 10.00 -8.21 16.72
C ASN A 142 10.11 -6.73 16.29
N ASP A 143 10.87 -6.47 15.23
CA ASP A 143 11.14 -5.14 14.71
C ASP A 143 10.48 -4.92 13.36
N LEU A 144 9.51 -4.01 13.32
CA LEU A 144 8.81 -3.65 12.10
C LEU A 144 9.30 -2.31 11.55
N PHE A 145 10.02 -2.35 10.44
CA PHE A 145 10.40 -1.15 9.70
C PHE A 145 9.31 -0.82 8.67
N ILE A 146 8.63 0.32 8.80
CA ILE A 146 7.52 0.72 7.91
C ILE A 146 7.85 1.97 7.06
N ASP A 147 7.52 1.91 5.78
CA ASP A 147 7.59 3.06 4.86
C ASP A 147 6.64 2.90 3.67
N GLY A 148 6.26 4.05 3.12
CA GLY A 148 5.29 4.19 2.05
C GLY A 148 5.93 4.55 0.72
N SER A 149 5.40 3.99 -0.36
CA SER A 149 5.85 4.30 -1.71
C SER A 149 4.71 4.31 -2.70
N LYS A 150 4.65 5.37 -3.51
CA LYS A 150 3.63 5.55 -4.54
C LYS A 150 3.99 4.82 -5.84
N PHE A 151 3.17 3.87 -6.25
CA PHE A 151 3.26 3.15 -7.54
C PHE A 151 2.21 3.66 -8.52
N GLN A 152 2.57 3.81 -9.79
CA GLN A 152 1.63 4.30 -10.81
C GLN A 152 0.54 3.25 -11.09
N ALA A 153 -0.70 3.68 -11.22
CA ALA A 153 -1.79 2.82 -11.64
C ALA A 153 -1.78 2.61 -13.17
N ASN A 154 -2.35 1.50 -13.66
CA ASN A 154 -2.62 1.32 -15.09
C ASN A 154 -3.81 2.20 -15.51
N ALA A 155 -3.59 3.51 -15.58
CA ALA A 155 -4.64 4.49 -15.77
C ALA A 155 -4.18 5.65 -16.66
N ASN A 156 -5.12 6.24 -17.39
CA ASN A 156 -4.85 7.43 -18.19
C ASN A 156 -4.61 8.63 -17.27
N LYS A 157 -3.44 9.27 -17.42
CA LYS A 157 -3.00 10.41 -16.60
C LYS A 157 -3.81 11.70 -16.81
N TYR A 158 -4.55 11.82 -17.91
CA TYR A 158 -5.33 13.02 -18.22
C TYR A 158 -6.82 12.90 -17.84
N LYS A 159 -7.29 11.71 -17.47
CA LYS A 159 -8.72 11.47 -17.17
C LYS A 159 -9.00 11.49 -15.66
N ALA A 160 -8.81 12.65 -15.04
CA ALA A 160 -9.05 12.86 -13.61
C ALA A 160 -10.49 13.31 -13.31
N VAL A 161 -11.02 12.90 -12.16
CA VAL A 161 -12.22 13.49 -11.55
C VAL A 161 -11.83 14.07 -10.19
N TRP A 162 -12.11 15.35 -9.99
CA TRP A 162 -11.76 16.10 -8.78
C TRP A 162 -12.99 16.38 -7.94
N LYS A 163 -12.94 16.07 -6.64
CA LYS A 163 -14.03 16.34 -5.68
C LYS A 163 -14.52 17.79 -5.76
N LYS A 164 -13.59 18.75 -5.71
CA LYS A 164 -13.89 20.19 -5.81
C LYS A 164 -14.67 20.58 -7.08
N ASN A 165 -14.41 19.91 -8.20
CA ASN A 165 -15.11 20.20 -9.45
C ASN A 165 -16.51 19.57 -9.45
N VAL A 166 -16.64 18.35 -8.96
CA VAL A 166 -17.94 17.68 -8.79
C VAL A 166 -18.83 18.50 -7.87
N ASP A 167 -18.31 18.95 -6.73
CA ASP A 167 -19.03 19.76 -5.76
C ASP A 167 -19.48 21.10 -6.37
N ARG A 168 -18.58 21.78 -7.10
CA ARG A 168 -18.90 23.05 -7.79
C ARG A 168 -19.98 22.86 -8.85
N TYR A 169 -19.85 21.86 -9.72
CA TYR A 169 -20.81 21.65 -10.81
C TYR A 169 -22.17 21.20 -10.30
N GLN A 170 -22.21 20.40 -9.24
CA GLN A 170 -23.46 20.03 -8.60
C GLN A 170 -24.13 21.25 -7.97
N ARG A 171 -23.39 22.12 -7.26
CA ARG A 171 -23.95 23.35 -6.70
C ARG A 171 -24.59 24.23 -7.77
N VAL A 172 -23.85 24.50 -8.86
CA VAL A 172 -24.36 25.28 -9.99
C VAL A 172 -25.58 24.63 -10.65
N LEU A 173 -25.64 23.30 -10.72
CA LEU A 173 -26.82 22.59 -11.22
C LEU A 173 -28.04 22.78 -10.30
N GLN A 174 -27.83 22.71 -8.99
CA GLN A 174 -28.88 22.89 -7.98
C GLN A 174 -29.42 24.33 -7.99
N GLU A 175 -28.55 25.34 -8.10
CA GLU A 175 -28.95 26.75 -8.28
C GLU A 175 -29.82 26.93 -9.53
N LYS A 176 -29.38 26.40 -10.68
CA LYS A 176 -30.15 26.44 -11.94
C LYS A 176 -31.47 25.70 -11.88
N LEU A 177 -31.54 24.63 -11.10
CA LEU A 177 -32.78 23.89 -10.88
C LEU A 177 -33.74 24.72 -10.01
N LYS A 178 -33.25 25.31 -8.90
CA LYS A 178 -34.03 26.22 -8.05
C LYS A 178 -34.56 27.41 -8.84
N GLU A 179 -33.73 28.05 -9.67
CA GLU A 179 -34.17 29.15 -10.55
C GLU A 179 -35.23 28.72 -11.57
N LEU A 180 -35.07 27.53 -12.16
CA LEU A 180 -36.03 27.03 -13.14
C LEU A 180 -37.39 26.71 -12.50
N LEU A 181 -37.38 26.13 -11.29
CA LEU A 181 -38.60 25.88 -10.51
C LEU A 181 -39.28 27.19 -10.11
N LYS A 182 -38.52 28.18 -9.60
CA LYS A 182 -39.07 29.52 -9.33
C LYS A 182 -39.70 30.17 -10.54
N LYS A 183 -39.18 29.95 -11.75
CA LYS A 183 -39.81 30.47 -12.99
C LYS A 183 -41.12 29.78 -13.31
N ILE A 184 -41.20 28.46 -13.12
CA ILE A 184 -42.44 27.69 -13.26
C ILE A 184 -43.48 28.18 -12.25
N ASP A 185 -43.07 28.47 -11.01
CA ASP A 185 -43.96 28.95 -9.96
C ASP A 185 -44.37 30.42 -10.19
N ASN A 186 -43.46 31.29 -10.64
CA ASN A 186 -43.75 32.69 -10.94
C ASN A 186 -44.61 32.90 -12.21
N GLU A 187 -44.63 31.96 -13.15
CA GLU A 187 -45.56 31.97 -14.30
C GLU A 187 -47.01 31.64 -13.89
N ASN A 188 -47.24 31.21 -12.64
CA ASN A 188 -48.54 30.86 -12.09
C ASN A 188 -49.12 31.93 -11.15
N ASP A 189 -49.37 33.14 -11.68
CA ASP A 189 -50.22 34.16 -11.01
C ASP A 189 -51.71 33.73 -10.82
N LEU A 190 -52.04 32.50 -11.19
CA LEU A 190 -53.34 31.85 -10.97
C LEU A 190 -53.36 30.86 -9.79
N GLU A 191 -52.22 30.43 -9.22
CA GLU A 191 -52.18 29.48 -8.09
C GLU A 191 -52.66 30.11 -6.76
N ASN A 192 -52.49 31.43 -6.59
CA ASN A 192 -52.96 32.18 -5.41
C ASN A 192 -54.51 32.24 -5.28
N ARG A 193 -55.28 32.00 -6.36
CA ARG A 193 -56.75 31.98 -6.30
C ARG A 193 -57.34 30.60 -5.97
N LEU A 194 -56.55 29.52 -6.06
CA LEU A 194 -57.04 28.14 -5.94
C LEU A 194 -56.54 27.39 -4.68
N TYR A 195 -55.45 27.82 -4.03
CA TYR A 195 -54.85 27.07 -2.90
C TYR A 195 -54.88 27.71 -1.50
N GLY A 196 -55.44 28.90 -1.31
CA GLY A 196 -55.61 29.51 0.03
C GLY A 196 -54.33 29.58 0.90
N ASN A 197 -54.49 29.78 2.23
CA ASN A 197 -53.43 30.01 3.21
C ASN A 197 -52.66 28.74 3.64
N LYS A 198 -52.17 27.91 2.72
CA LYS A 198 -51.18 26.87 3.06
C LYS A 198 -49.86 27.21 2.41
N ASP A 199 -48.91 27.67 3.23
CA ASP A 199 -47.53 27.83 2.81
C ASP A 199 -47.00 26.51 2.24
N LEU A 200 -46.41 26.60 1.04
CA LEU A 200 -45.38 25.68 0.59
C LEU A 200 -44.27 25.78 1.64
N GLY A 201 -44.28 24.85 2.60
CA GLY A 201 -43.35 24.85 3.73
C GLY A 201 -41.97 25.23 3.23
N GLU A 202 -41.46 26.35 3.75
CA GLU A 202 -40.19 26.94 3.40
C GLU A 202 -39.18 25.83 3.14
N LEU A 203 -38.86 25.61 1.86
CA LEU A 203 -37.71 24.79 1.49
C LEU A 203 -36.51 25.56 2.02
N GLY A 204 -36.16 25.27 3.27
CA GLY A 204 -35.04 25.86 3.98
C GLY A 204 -33.82 25.88 3.07
N GLU A 205 -33.04 26.95 3.17
CA GLU A 205 -32.05 27.36 2.18
C GLU A 205 -30.98 26.30 1.83
N ASP A 206 -30.92 25.17 2.56
CA ASP A 206 -29.92 24.11 2.45
C ASP A 206 -30.39 22.73 1.91
N VAL A 207 -31.58 22.60 1.32
CA VAL A 207 -31.98 21.29 0.74
C VAL A 207 -31.32 21.06 -0.63
N THR A 208 -30.33 20.17 -0.70
CA THR A 208 -29.81 19.64 -1.98
C THR A 208 -30.75 18.58 -2.52
N LEU A 209 -31.32 18.79 -3.72
CA LEU A 209 -32.25 17.85 -4.35
C LEU A 209 -31.51 16.64 -4.90
N SER A 210 -31.93 15.45 -4.49
CA SER A 210 -31.45 14.15 -5.02
C SER A 210 -32.02 13.86 -6.41
N SER A 211 -31.39 12.96 -7.15
CA SER A 211 -31.90 12.48 -8.45
C SER A 211 -33.32 11.93 -8.35
N HIS A 212 -33.66 11.24 -7.26
CA HIS A 212 -35.01 10.71 -7.02
C HIS A 212 -36.05 11.83 -6.85
N GLN A 213 -35.71 12.89 -6.10
CA GLN A 213 -36.60 14.06 -5.97
C GLN A 213 -36.77 14.79 -7.31
N ILE A 214 -35.72 14.86 -8.14
CA ILE A 214 -35.83 15.43 -9.50
C ILE A 214 -36.75 14.58 -10.37
N GLU A 215 -36.74 13.25 -10.24
CA GLU A 215 -37.67 12.36 -10.94
C GLU A 215 -39.12 12.62 -10.52
N GLN A 216 -39.38 12.73 -9.21
CA GLN A 216 -40.71 13.09 -8.69
C GLN A 216 -41.19 14.44 -9.23
N ILE A 217 -40.29 15.42 -9.32
CA ILE A 217 -40.60 16.72 -9.95
C ILE A 217 -40.98 16.53 -11.42
N VAL A 218 -40.25 15.72 -12.19
CA VAL A 218 -40.59 15.43 -13.59
C VAL A 218 -41.96 14.76 -13.70
N ASP A 219 -42.31 13.86 -12.77
CA ASP A 219 -43.63 13.21 -12.74
C ASP A 219 -44.76 14.19 -12.41
N ILE A 220 -44.57 15.08 -11.44
CA ILE A 220 -45.52 16.17 -11.13
C ILE A 220 -45.71 17.07 -12.36
N LEU A 221 -44.62 17.45 -13.04
CA LEU A 221 -44.68 18.25 -14.27
C LEU A 221 -45.39 17.49 -15.41
N ASN A 222 -45.26 16.16 -15.49
CA ASN A 222 -46.01 15.33 -16.42
C ASN A 222 -47.52 15.35 -16.14
N GLU A 223 -47.92 15.24 -14.87
CA GLU A 223 -49.33 15.33 -14.49
C GLU A 223 -49.92 16.73 -14.77
N ARG A 224 -49.16 17.79 -14.52
CA ARG A 224 -49.55 19.17 -14.87
C ARG A 224 -49.72 19.35 -16.38
N LEU A 225 -48.78 18.83 -17.19
CA LEU A 225 -48.89 18.86 -18.65
C LEU A 225 -50.08 18.06 -19.21
N LYS A 226 -50.63 17.09 -18.48
CA LYS A 226 -51.90 16.43 -18.87
C LYS A 226 -53.10 17.37 -18.71
N LYS A 227 -53.05 18.29 -17.74
CA LYS A 227 -54.11 19.29 -17.48
C LYS A 227 -53.97 20.51 -18.38
N GLU A 228 -52.74 20.88 -18.75
CA GLU A 228 -52.42 22.04 -19.60
C GLU A 228 -51.48 21.66 -20.76
N PRO A 229 -51.98 21.00 -21.82
CA PRO A 229 -51.15 20.44 -22.89
C PRO A 229 -50.44 21.48 -23.77
N ASP A 230 -50.96 22.72 -23.83
CA ASP A 230 -50.44 23.78 -24.70
C ASP A 230 -49.38 24.68 -24.03
N ASN A 231 -49.05 24.45 -22.76
CA ASN A 231 -48.05 25.24 -22.02
C ASN A 231 -46.63 24.93 -22.54
N LYS A 232 -46.16 25.75 -23.48
CA LYS A 232 -44.85 25.60 -24.15
C LYS A 232 -43.67 25.77 -23.19
N GLU A 233 -43.78 26.62 -22.17
CA GLU A 233 -42.72 26.88 -21.18
C GLU A 233 -42.55 25.71 -20.23
N LEU A 234 -43.66 25.17 -19.70
CA LEU A 234 -43.66 23.96 -18.88
C LEU A 234 -43.08 22.76 -19.64
N LYS A 235 -43.43 22.60 -20.92
CA LYS A 235 -42.87 21.55 -21.79
C LYS A 235 -41.36 21.72 -22.02
N ARG A 236 -40.87 22.96 -22.19
CA ARG A 236 -39.43 23.25 -22.33
C ARG A 236 -38.69 22.99 -21.02
N ALA A 237 -39.22 23.44 -19.90
CA ALA A 237 -38.63 23.25 -18.58
C ALA A 237 -38.54 21.76 -18.21
N LYS A 238 -39.63 21.00 -18.38
CA LYS A 238 -39.65 19.54 -18.22
C LYS A 238 -38.57 18.88 -19.06
N ASN A 239 -38.54 19.14 -20.37
CA ASN A 239 -37.54 18.54 -21.27
C ASN A 239 -36.11 18.86 -20.84
N LYS A 240 -35.86 20.08 -20.35
CA LYS A 240 -34.54 20.49 -19.84
C LYS A 240 -34.17 19.74 -18.56
N ILE A 241 -35.11 19.58 -17.63
CA ILE A 241 -34.88 18.82 -16.39
C ILE A 241 -34.62 17.34 -16.72
N GLU A 242 -35.49 16.73 -17.52
CA GLU A 242 -35.46 15.31 -17.85
C GLU A 242 -34.23 14.93 -18.70
N LYS A 243 -33.90 15.72 -19.74
CA LYS A 243 -32.83 15.37 -20.70
C LYS A 243 -31.45 15.88 -20.30
N ASP A 244 -31.34 16.93 -19.49
CA ASP A 244 -30.05 17.52 -19.11
C ASP A 244 -29.78 17.43 -17.60
N TYR A 245 -30.68 17.97 -16.76
CA TYR A 245 -30.37 18.11 -15.32
C TYR A 245 -30.38 16.77 -14.59
N LEU A 246 -31.36 15.91 -14.84
CA LEU A 246 -31.47 14.60 -14.20
C LEU A 246 -30.27 13.68 -14.52
N PRO A 247 -29.84 13.49 -15.79
CA PRO A 247 -28.63 12.73 -16.11
C PRO A 247 -27.37 13.29 -15.46
N ARG A 248 -27.22 14.62 -15.38
CA ARG A 248 -26.08 15.26 -14.73
C ARG A 248 -26.09 15.04 -13.21
N GLN A 249 -27.25 15.15 -12.56
CA GLN A 249 -27.37 14.88 -11.13
C GLN A 249 -27.00 13.43 -10.81
N ARG A 250 -27.56 12.45 -11.54
CA ARG A 250 -27.20 11.02 -11.41
C ARG A 250 -25.70 10.79 -11.60
N LYS A 251 -25.08 11.50 -12.57
CA LYS A 251 -23.63 11.46 -12.78
C LYS A 251 -22.85 12.00 -11.57
N TYR A 252 -23.23 13.15 -11.01
CA TYR A 252 -22.54 13.73 -9.85
C TYR A 252 -22.68 12.87 -8.59
N GLU A 253 -23.86 12.28 -8.37
CA GLU A 253 -24.08 11.32 -7.27
C GLU A 253 -23.19 10.08 -7.42
N LYS A 254 -23.09 9.52 -8.63
CA LYS A 254 -22.17 8.41 -8.92
C LYS A 254 -20.71 8.81 -8.70
N GLN A 255 -20.31 10.01 -9.12
CA GLN A 255 -18.95 10.52 -8.91
C GLN A 255 -18.63 10.71 -7.43
N ARG A 256 -19.57 11.22 -6.62
CA ARG A 256 -19.42 11.32 -5.16
C ARG A 256 -19.29 9.95 -4.49
N LYS A 257 -20.13 8.99 -4.88
CA LYS A 257 -20.03 7.60 -4.39
C LYS A 257 -18.66 7.00 -4.68
N LEU A 258 -18.14 7.18 -5.91
CA LEU A 258 -16.81 6.69 -6.29
C LEU A 258 -15.66 7.41 -5.57
N LEU A 259 -15.79 8.72 -5.32
CA LEU A 259 -14.79 9.46 -4.55
C LEU A 259 -14.62 8.86 -3.15
N ASN A 260 -15.70 8.41 -2.51
CA ASN A 260 -15.68 7.76 -1.19
C ASN A 260 -14.79 8.52 -0.17
N GLY A 261 -15.00 9.83 -0.05
CA GLY A 261 -14.21 10.71 0.83
C GLY A 261 -12.88 11.21 0.24
N ARG A 262 -12.37 10.61 -0.85
CA ARG A 262 -11.11 11.00 -1.51
C ARG A 262 -11.25 12.32 -2.26
N ASN A 263 -10.12 12.99 -2.50
CA ASN A 263 -10.07 14.26 -3.25
C ASN A 263 -10.13 14.06 -4.77
N SER A 264 -9.72 12.89 -5.27
CA SER A 264 -9.70 12.59 -6.70
C SER A 264 -9.69 11.09 -6.99
N TYR A 265 -10.08 10.75 -8.22
CA TYR A 265 -9.91 9.41 -8.78
C TYR A 265 -9.70 9.43 -10.30
N SER A 266 -9.21 8.34 -10.89
CA SER A 266 -9.08 8.19 -12.35
C SER A 266 -10.31 7.58 -12.99
N GLN A 267 -10.79 8.15 -14.10
CA GLN A 267 -11.94 7.58 -14.83
C GLN A 267 -11.66 6.18 -15.40
N THR A 268 -10.40 5.86 -15.71
CA THR A 268 -10.02 4.56 -16.30
C THR A 268 -9.69 3.50 -15.26
N ASP A 269 -9.34 3.92 -14.05
CA ASP A 269 -9.15 3.07 -12.88
C ASP A 269 -9.74 3.79 -11.66
N PRO A 270 -11.05 3.63 -11.37
CA PRO A 270 -11.75 4.38 -10.32
C PRO A 270 -11.16 4.22 -8.92
N ASP A 271 -10.40 3.15 -8.69
CA ASP A 271 -9.75 2.92 -7.41
C ASP A 271 -8.43 3.68 -7.27
N ALA A 272 -7.83 4.16 -8.36
CA ALA A 272 -6.59 4.93 -8.32
C ALA A 272 -6.85 6.40 -7.99
N THR A 273 -6.01 6.99 -7.13
CA THR A 273 -6.08 8.39 -6.73
C THR A 273 -4.91 9.18 -7.32
N PHE A 274 -5.13 10.46 -7.66
CA PHE A 274 -4.04 11.30 -8.16
C PHE A 274 -3.13 11.71 -7.01
N MET A 275 -1.88 11.27 -7.06
CA MET A 275 -0.89 11.52 -6.01
C MET A 275 0.37 12.15 -6.61
N SER A 276 0.91 13.15 -5.91
CA SER A 276 2.20 13.74 -6.23
C SER A 276 3.31 12.70 -6.03
N LYS A 277 4.10 12.46 -7.08
CA LYS A 277 5.33 11.65 -6.98
C LYS A 277 6.43 12.40 -6.22
N LYS A 278 7.51 11.70 -5.85
CA LYS A 278 8.73 12.39 -5.40
C LYS A 278 9.23 13.29 -6.55
N ARG A 279 9.74 14.48 -6.21
CA ARG A 279 10.24 15.45 -7.19
C ARG A 279 11.29 14.79 -8.08
N ASP A 280 11.23 15.08 -9.37
CA ASP A 280 12.30 14.69 -10.28
C ASP A 280 13.53 15.59 -10.07
N HIS A 281 14.62 15.27 -10.77
CA HIS A 281 15.85 16.08 -10.75
C HIS A 281 15.64 17.52 -11.26
N HIS A 282 14.53 17.79 -11.95
CA HIS A 282 14.14 19.11 -12.46
C HIS A 282 13.15 19.84 -11.54
N ASN A 283 12.94 19.33 -10.31
CA ASN A 283 12.05 19.90 -9.29
C ASN A 283 10.55 19.93 -9.69
N ASN A 284 10.17 19.22 -10.75
CA ASN A 284 8.78 19.02 -11.15
C ASN A 284 8.14 17.88 -10.35
N THR A 285 6.87 18.08 -9.98
CA THR A 285 6.10 17.09 -9.23
C THR A 285 4.95 16.60 -10.09
N ASP A 286 5.16 15.48 -10.78
CA ASP A 286 4.10 14.87 -11.57
C ASP A 286 2.97 14.36 -10.67
N LEU A 287 1.76 14.80 -10.99
CA LEU A 287 0.53 14.36 -10.35
C LEU A 287 -0.08 13.23 -11.19
N LEU A 288 0.10 11.99 -10.75
CA LEU A 288 -0.26 10.80 -11.53
C LEU A 288 -1.25 9.91 -10.77
N PRO A 289 -2.15 9.22 -11.48
CA PRO A 289 -2.99 8.20 -10.85
C PRO A 289 -2.08 7.10 -10.28
N SER A 290 -2.18 6.88 -8.98
CA SER A 290 -1.26 6.04 -8.21
C SER A 290 -1.99 5.35 -7.05
N TYR A 291 -1.36 4.30 -6.53
CA TYR A 291 -1.67 3.72 -5.23
C TYR A 291 -0.49 3.96 -4.29
N ASN A 292 -0.80 4.20 -3.01
CA ASN A 292 0.21 4.26 -1.96
C ASN A 292 0.40 2.86 -1.38
N VAL A 293 1.57 2.28 -1.62
CA VAL A 293 1.93 0.95 -1.13
C VAL A 293 2.73 1.10 0.15
N GLN A 294 2.18 0.58 1.24
CA GLN A 294 2.89 0.49 2.51
C GLN A 294 3.57 -0.86 2.61
N VAL A 295 4.83 -0.86 2.99
CA VAL A 295 5.63 -2.07 3.20
C VAL A 295 6.19 -2.05 4.61
N GLY A 296 6.04 -3.18 5.28
CA GLY A 296 6.72 -3.50 6.53
C GLY A 296 7.81 -4.51 6.25
N SER A 297 8.99 -4.29 6.83
CA SER A 297 10.14 -5.17 6.65
C SER A 297 10.86 -5.50 7.93
N GLU A 298 11.56 -6.62 7.89
CA GLU A 298 12.55 -7.04 8.89
C GLU A 298 13.67 -7.78 8.16
N ASN A 299 14.93 -7.43 8.46
CA ASN A 299 16.12 -7.97 7.77
C ASN A 299 15.99 -7.88 6.23
N GLN A 300 15.39 -6.80 5.75
CA GLN A 300 15.09 -6.49 4.35
C GLN A 300 14.24 -7.58 3.67
N PHE A 301 13.47 -8.38 4.41
CA PHE A 301 12.37 -9.19 3.89
C PHE A 301 11.07 -8.43 4.06
N ILE A 302 10.14 -8.58 3.12
CA ILE A 302 8.80 -7.99 3.25
C ILE A 302 8.00 -8.89 4.18
N VAL A 303 7.59 -8.36 5.32
CA VAL A 303 6.78 -9.08 6.32
C VAL A 303 5.32 -8.68 6.28
N ASN A 304 4.97 -7.50 5.76
CA ASN A 304 3.58 -7.13 5.52
C ASN A 304 3.48 -6.05 4.45
N TYR A 305 2.34 -5.95 3.78
CA TYR A 305 2.07 -4.88 2.82
C TYR A 305 0.59 -4.49 2.79
N THR A 306 0.30 -3.21 2.50
CA THR A 306 -1.06 -2.75 2.19
C THR A 306 -1.07 -1.83 0.98
N ILE A 307 -2.17 -1.86 0.22
CA ILE A 307 -2.40 -0.98 -0.93
C ILE A 307 -3.48 0.02 -0.58
N ASN A 308 -3.16 1.31 -0.68
CA ASN A 308 -4.01 2.37 -0.18
C ASN A 308 -4.31 3.42 -1.24
N GLN A 309 -5.52 3.97 -1.16
CA GLN A 309 -5.96 5.08 -2.00
C GLN A 309 -5.61 6.45 -1.39
N ASN A 310 -5.24 6.49 -0.10
CA ASN A 310 -4.83 7.71 0.58
C ASN A 310 -3.34 8.01 0.34
N ALA A 311 -3.02 9.27 0.10
CA ALA A 311 -1.66 9.73 -0.14
C ALA A 311 -0.91 10.09 1.15
N ASN A 312 -1.63 10.30 2.26
CA ASN A 312 -1.04 10.66 3.54
C ASN A 312 -0.69 9.41 4.34
N ASP A 313 0.58 9.24 4.68
CA ASP A 313 1.08 8.07 5.40
C ASP A 313 0.60 8.02 6.86
N SER A 314 0.35 9.18 7.49
CA SER A 314 -0.05 9.25 8.90
C SER A 314 -1.32 8.44 9.19
N VAL A 315 -2.28 8.43 8.27
CA VAL A 315 -3.56 7.71 8.46
C VAL A 315 -3.50 6.23 8.10
N LEU A 316 -2.37 5.77 7.56
CA LEU A 316 -2.21 4.41 7.04
C LEU A 316 -1.54 3.46 8.04
N LEU A 317 -0.94 3.97 9.12
CA LEU A 317 -0.29 3.14 10.13
C LEU A 317 -1.27 2.18 10.79
N LYS A 318 -2.36 2.70 11.38
CA LYS A 318 -3.34 1.87 12.09
C LYS A 318 -3.92 0.75 11.20
N PRO A 319 -4.45 1.02 9.99
CA PRO A 319 -4.89 -0.05 9.09
C PRO A 319 -3.79 -1.06 8.72
N PHE A 320 -2.53 -0.59 8.60
CA PHE A 320 -1.39 -1.46 8.34
C PHE A 320 -1.11 -2.42 9.51
N MET A 321 -1.11 -1.91 10.74
CA MET A 321 -0.90 -2.70 11.96
C MET A 321 -2.07 -3.65 12.22
N GLU A 322 -3.31 -3.25 11.95
CA GLU A 322 -4.48 -4.15 12.02
C GLU A 322 -4.36 -5.30 11.00
N SER A 323 -3.88 -5.00 9.79
CA SER A 323 -3.58 -6.04 8.80
C SER A 323 -2.48 -6.98 9.27
N TYR A 324 -1.43 -6.44 9.90
CA TYR A 324 -0.33 -7.22 10.47
C TYR A 324 -0.84 -8.17 11.57
N LYS A 325 -1.61 -7.65 12.53
CA LYS A 325 -2.20 -8.44 13.62
C LYS A 325 -3.13 -9.54 13.11
N ARG A 326 -3.88 -9.29 12.04
CA ARG A 326 -4.72 -10.31 11.39
C ARG A 326 -3.89 -11.43 10.76
N CYS A 327 -2.73 -11.13 10.19
CA CYS A 327 -1.85 -12.14 9.59
C CYS A 327 -1.13 -13.00 10.63
N TYR A 328 -0.68 -12.42 11.74
CA TYR A 328 0.23 -13.08 12.68
C TYR A 328 -0.35 -13.35 14.07
N GLY A 329 -1.58 -12.90 14.34
CA GLY A 329 -2.23 -13.00 15.66
C GLY A 329 -1.60 -12.11 16.74
N ARG A 330 -0.53 -11.37 16.43
CA ARG A 330 0.19 -10.48 17.36
C ARG A 330 0.68 -9.21 16.66
N GLN A 331 1.03 -8.21 17.46
CA GLN A 331 1.73 -7.00 17.03
C GLN A 331 3.25 -7.21 17.15
N PRO A 332 4.09 -6.43 16.42
CA PRO A 332 5.52 -6.40 16.68
C PRO A 332 5.79 -5.69 18.01
N ASN A 333 6.96 -5.94 18.60
CA ASN A 333 7.37 -5.26 19.83
C ASN A 333 7.68 -3.78 19.56
N ARG A 334 8.32 -3.50 18.41
CA ARG A 334 8.80 -2.16 18.06
C ARG A 334 8.43 -1.81 16.62
N VAL A 335 8.00 -0.56 16.42
CA VAL A 335 7.72 -0.01 15.08
C VAL A 335 8.66 1.15 14.81
N ILE A 336 9.38 1.04 13.70
CA ILE A 336 10.36 2.02 13.25
C ILE A 336 9.84 2.63 11.94
N GLY A 337 9.58 3.94 11.94
CA GLY A 337 8.93 4.62 10.82
C GLY A 337 9.47 6.02 10.54
N ASP A 338 8.96 6.64 9.47
CA ASP A 338 9.29 8.03 9.16
C ASP A 338 8.53 9.07 9.97
N ALA A 339 9.02 10.31 9.92
CA ALA A 339 8.33 11.47 10.50
C ALA A 339 6.89 11.66 9.99
N GLY A 340 6.57 11.11 8.81
CA GLY A 340 5.20 11.10 8.25
C GLY A 340 4.19 10.31 9.08
N TYR A 341 4.63 9.37 9.92
CA TYR A 341 3.75 8.60 10.81
C TYR A 341 3.62 9.19 12.21
N GLY A 342 4.41 10.22 12.56
CA GLY A 342 4.42 10.80 13.91
C GLY A 342 3.22 11.72 14.17
N SER A 343 2.07 11.13 14.50
CA SER A 343 0.84 11.81 14.92
C SER A 343 0.37 11.32 16.28
N GLU A 344 -0.41 12.14 16.99
CA GLU A 344 -1.00 11.77 18.29
C GLU A 344 -1.83 10.49 18.19
N GLU A 345 -2.70 10.41 17.18
CA GLU A 345 -3.54 9.23 16.93
C GLU A 345 -2.71 7.95 16.78
N ASN A 346 -1.58 8.01 16.07
CA ASN A 346 -0.72 6.86 15.89
C ASN A 346 0.04 6.48 17.15
N TYR A 347 0.54 7.47 17.91
CA TYR A 347 1.21 7.20 19.18
C TYR A 347 0.25 6.61 20.21
N ALA A 348 -0.96 7.16 20.33
CA ALA A 348 -2.01 6.62 21.20
C ALA A 348 -2.41 5.19 20.81
N TYR A 349 -2.55 4.92 19.50
CA TYR A 349 -2.83 3.57 19.01
C TYR A 349 -1.70 2.59 19.34
N LEU A 350 -0.45 2.94 19.07
CA LEU A 350 0.70 2.07 19.37
C LEU A 350 0.84 1.80 20.87
N GLU A 351 0.65 2.82 21.72
CA GLU A 351 0.64 2.66 23.17
C GLU A 351 -0.47 1.72 23.64
N SER A 352 -1.69 1.86 23.09
CA SER A 352 -2.84 0.99 23.44
C SER A 352 -2.63 -0.48 23.05
N GLU A 353 -1.79 -0.73 22.04
CA GLU A 353 -1.45 -2.08 21.57
C GLU A 353 -0.14 -2.60 22.21
N GLY A 354 0.48 -1.84 23.12
CA GLY A 354 1.72 -2.22 23.79
C GLY A 354 2.96 -2.20 22.88
N VAL A 355 2.93 -1.41 21.81
CA VAL A 355 3.98 -1.36 20.79
C VAL A 355 4.86 -0.12 20.99
N GLU A 356 6.18 -0.32 21.05
CA GLU A 356 7.10 0.80 21.20
C GLU A 356 7.30 1.57 19.88
N ALA A 357 7.02 2.87 19.93
CA ALA A 357 7.18 3.75 18.77
C ALA A 357 8.60 4.32 18.66
N TYR A 358 9.33 3.91 17.62
CA TYR A 358 10.58 4.53 17.13
C TYR A 358 10.29 5.34 15.86
N ILE A 359 9.31 6.23 15.96
CA ILE A 359 8.80 7.04 14.85
C ILE A 359 9.07 8.49 15.15
N LYS A 360 9.89 9.16 14.33
CA LYS A 360 10.14 10.60 14.48
C LYS A 360 8.83 11.39 14.34
N TYR A 361 8.80 12.60 14.87
CA TYR A 361 7.72 13.56 14.62
C TYR A 361 8.24 14.71 13.75
N SER A 362 7.33 15.48 13.16
CA SER A 362 7.64 16.50 12.14
C SER A 362 8.63 17.59 12.61
N SER A 363 8.64 17.93 13.90
CA SER A 363 9.57 18.91 14.49
C SER A 363 10.90 18.32 14.96
N TYR A 364 11.07 16.99 14.98
CA TYR A 364 12.23 16.30 15.59
C TYR A 364 13.59 16.84 15.12
N TYR A 365 13.78 17.01 13.81
CA TYR A 365 15.02 17.55 13.26
C TYR A 365 15.13 19.08 13.41
N LYS A 366 14.01 19.79 13.45
CA LYS A 366 14.00 21.24 13.63
C LYS A 366 14.50 21.59 15.02
N GLU A 367 14.04 20.86 16.04
CA GLU A 367 14.42 21.02 17.45
C GLU A 367 15.92 20.85 17.71
N GLN A 368 16.64 20.15 16.83
CA GLN A 368 18.09 19.98 16.96
C GLN A 368 18.89 21.19 16.45
N LYS A 369 18.31 22.03 15.58
CA LYS A 369 18.99 23.18 14.99
C LYS A 369 19.14 24.31 16.01
N LYS A 370 20.30 25.00 15.98
CA LYS A 370 20.58 26.17 16.82
C LYS A 370 19.47 27.23 16.71
N SER A 371 19.01 27.53 15.51
CA SER A 371 17.94 28.51 15.26
C SER A 371 16.58 28.14 15.84
N TYR A 372 16.32 26.85 16.14
CA TYR A 372 15.11 26.45 16.87
C TYR A 372 15.33 26.61 18.37
N LYS A 373 16.44 26.10 18.90
CA LYS A 373 16.76 26.13 20.33
C LYS A 373 16.87 27.55 20.88
N GLU A 374 17.43 28.47 20.09
CA GLU A 374 17.64 29.86 20.49
C GLU A 374 16.45 30.77 20.18
N ASN A 375 15.37 30.26 19.59
CA ASN A 375 14.20 31.09 19.26
C ASN A 375 13.26 31.18 20.47
N PRO A 376 13.25 32.30 21.21
CA PRO A 376 12.46 32.42 22.44
C PRO A 376 10.95 32.52 22.13
N PHE A 377 10.56 32.78 20.88
CA PHE A 377 9.17 32.92 20.49
C PHE A 377 8.46 31.59 20.26
N LEU A 378 9.16 30.45 20.30
CA LEU A 378 8.55 29.12 20.20
C LEU A 378 7.99 28.67 21.55
N ILE A 379 6.79 28.10 21.55
CA ILE A 379 6.14 27.64 22.78
C ILE A 379 6.98 26.58 23.52
N ASP A 380 7.67 25.72 22.78
CA ASP A 380 8.55 24.68 23.33
C ASP A 380 9.75 25.25 24.12
N ASN A 381 10.10 26.52 23.90
CA ASN A 381 11.19 27.22 24.57
C ASN A 381 10.69 28.23 25.63
N MET A 382 9.37 28.38 25.78
CA MET A 382 8.80 29.24 26.82
C MET A 382 8.78 28.51 28.16
N ARG A 383 8.92 29.26 29.26
CA ARG A 383 8.77 28.70 30.60
C ARG A 383 7.29 28.41 30.85
N TYR A 384 6.98 27.18 31.23
CA TYR A 384 5.65 26.76 31.66
C TYR A 384 5.61 26.69 33.18
N ASP A 385 4.56 27.24 33.77
CA ASP A 385 4.27 27.20 35.20
C ASP A 385 3.12 26.18 35.45
N PRO A 386 3.43 24.98 35.97
CA PRO A 386 2.43 23.93 36.17
C PRO A 386 1.39 24.25 37.24
N GLU A 387 1.71 25.11 38.23
CA GLU A 387 0.80 25.41 39.34
C GLU A 387 -0.33 26.34 38.89
N LEU A 388 -0.01 27.30 38.03
CA LEU A 388 -0.95 28.32 37.55
C LEU A 388 -1.43 28.06 36.11
N ASP A 389 -1.05 26.93 35.50
CA ASP A 389 -1.34 26.53 34.11
C ASP A 389 -1.16 27.69 33.09
N ARG A 390 0.04 28.29 33.10
CA ARG A 390 0.35 29.46 32.26
C ARG A 390 1.75 29.40 31.66
N TYR A 391 1.95 30.09 30.56
CA TYR A 391 3.27 30.24 29.93
C TYR A 391 3.80 31.67 30.09
N GLU A 392 5.10 31.79 30.33
CA GLU A 392 5.80 33.07 30.34
C GLU A 392 6.37 33.37 28.95
N CYS A 393 5.97 34.51 28.37
CA CYS A 393 6.50 34.93 27.08
C CYS A 393 7.87 35.63 27.22
N PRO A 394 8.65 35.77 26.13
CA PRO A 394 9.97 36.42 26.17
C PRO A 394 9.97 37.89 26.61
N ALA A 395 8.81 38.55 26.59
CA ALA A 395 8.64 39.91 27.07
C ALA A 395 8.23 39.98 28.55
N GLY A 396 8.26 38.86 29.29
CA GLY A 396 7.88 38.76 30.70
C GLY A 396 6.37 38.80 30.98
N ARG A 397 5.53 38.78 29.95
CA ARG A 397 4.05 38.70 30.09
C ARG A 397 3.57 37.26 30.13
N TYR A 398 2.46 37.00 30.81
CA TYR A 398 1.85 35.67 30.89
C TYR A 398 0.86 35.39 29.75
N LEU A 399 0.79 34.12 29.38
CA LEU A 399 -0.20 33.51 28.50
C LEU A 399 -1.07 32.61 29.38
N GLU A 400 -2.25 33.11 29.73
CA GLU A 400 -3.20 32.43 30.62
C GLU A 400 -4.04 31.41 29.85
N TYR A 401 -4.42 30.33 30.52
CA TYR A 401 -5.33 29.34 29.99
C TYR A 401 -6.73 29.95 29.78
N VAL A 402 -7.26 29.82 28.56
CA VAL A 402 -8.59 30.36 28.18
C VAL A 402 -9.63 29.26 28.02
N GLY A 403 -9.22 28.06 27.65
CA GLY A 403 -10.14 26.95 27.39
C GLY A 403 -9.56 25.86 26.51
N GLU A 404 -10.39 24.86 26.23
CA GLU A 404 -10.06 23.73 25.38
C GLU A 404 -10.87 23.76 24.07
N GLN A 405 -10.23 23.36 22.98
CA GLN A 405 -10.86 23.16 21.69
C GLN A 405 -10.65 21.71 21.27
N GLU A 406 -11.75 21.01 21.01
CA GLU A 406 -11.73 19.69 20.38
C GLU A 406 -11.76 19.80 18.87
N ASN A 407 -10.82 19.13 18.21
CA ASN A 407 -10.79 18.97 16.77
C ASN A 407 -10.93 17.49 16.42
N VAL A 408 -11.66 17.18 15.36
CA VAL A 408 -11.79 15.79 14.87
C VAL A 408 -10.91 15.63 13.63
N THR A 409 -10.02 14.64 13.63
CA THR A 409 -9.18 14.31 12.48
C THR A 409 -10.02 13.70 11.35
N SER A 410 -9.43 13.55 10.16
CA SER A 410 -10.11 12.92 9.02
C SER A 410 -10.54 11.46 9.26
N THR A 411 -9.95 10.80 10.26
CA THR A 411 -10.24 9.42 10.67
C THR A 411 -11.27 9.35 11.80
N GLY A 412 -11.72 10.50 12.33
CA GLY A 412 -12.66 10.56 13.45
C GLY A 412 -12.00 10.64 14.83
N PHE A 413 -10.67 10.70 14.90
CA PHE A 413 -9.95 10.80 16.18
C PHE A 413 -10.11 12.20 16.79
N LYS A 414 -10.43 12.27 18.08
CA LYS A 414 -10.62 13.54 18.81
C LYS A 414 -9.29 14.00 19.38
N VAL A 415 -8.86 15.18 18.95
CA VAL A 415 -7.65 15.86 19.43
C VAL A 415 -8.06 17.05 20.30
N LYS A 416 -7.54 17.11 21.53
CA LYS A 416 -7.75 18.23 22.44
C LYS A 416 -6.60 19.22 22.36
N HIS A 417 -6.92 20.48 22.11
CA HIS A 417 -5.97 21.58 22.18
C HIS A 417 -6.33 22.52 23.32
N ARG A 418 -5.39 22.76 24.23
CA ARG A 418 -5.49 23.85 25.21
C ARG A 418 -5.10 25.16 24.54
N ILE A 419 -5.89 26.19 24.79
CA ILE A 419 -5.71 27.54 24.24
C ILE A 419 -5.17 28.44 25.35
N TYR A 420 -4.01 29.04 25.08
CA TYR A 420 -3.40 30.04 25.96
C TYR A 420 -3.38 31.38 25.24
N ARG A 421 -3.74 32.44 25.96
CA ARG A 421 -3.83 33.80 25.40
C ARG A 421 -3.15 34.79 26.33
N SER A 422 -2.44 35.73 25.72
CA SER A 422 -1.89 36.87 26.46
C SER A 422 -2.98 37.93 26.65
N GLU A 423 -3.01 38.56 27.82
CA GLU A 423 -3.96 39.62 28.16
C GLU A 423 -3.90 40.78 27.15
N SER A 424 -2.71 41.31 26.89
CA SER A 424 -2.47 42.29 25.83
C SER A 424 -1.07 42.17 25.24
N CYS A 425 -0.97 42.33 23.92
CA CYS A 425 0.29 42.46 23.18
C CYS A 425 0.50 43.88 22.64
N GLU A 426 -0.32 44.85 23.06
CA GLU A 426 -0.17 46.25 22.69
C GLU A 426 1.11 46.84 23.32
N GLY A 427 1.75 47.75 22.58
CA GLY A 427 3.02 48.37 22.99
C GLY A 427 4.22 47.44 23.16
N CYS A 428 4.13 46.16 22.78
CA CYS A 428 5.23 45.21 22.98
C CYS A 428 6.33 45.40 21.91
N ALA A 429 7.54 45.75 22.35
CA ALA A 429 8.72 45.93 21.48
C ALA A 429 9.11 44.66 20.69
N LEU A 430 8.73 43.48 21.18
CA LEU A 430 9.02 42.20 20.54
C LEU A 430 7.90 41.71 19.61
N LYS A 431 6.78 42.45 19.46
CA LYS A 431 5.59 42.03 18.72
C LYS A 431 5.91 41.61 17.28
N GLU A 432 6.65 42.44 16.54
CA GLU A 432 6.97 42.19 15.12
C GLU A 432 7.74 40.89 14.88
N LYS A 433 8.64 40.53 15.82
CA LYS A 433 9.41 39.28 15.78
C LYS A 433 8.63 38.08 16.35
N CYS A 434 7.62 38.34 17.18
CA CYS A 434 6.85 37.34 17.92
C CYS A 434 5.64 36.79 17.13
N TYR A 435 4.76 37.66 16.61
CA TYR A 435 3.53 37.26 15.91
C TYR A 435 2.94 38.42 15.08
N LYS A 436 2.40 38.12 13.89
CA LYS A 436 1.94 39.12 12.90
C LYS A 436 0.43 39.44 12.93
N GLY A 437 -0.28 39.12 14.01
CA GLY A 437 -1.72 39.42 14.11
C GLY A 437 -2.03 40.77 14.76
N GLN A 438 -3.26 41.23 14.53
CA GLN A 438 -3.78 42.48 15.10
C GLN A 438 -4.17 42.32 16.58
N THR A 439 -4.58 41.11 16.99
CA THR A 439 -5.00 40.78 18.36
C THR A 439 -3.86 40.23 19.22
N ALA A 440 -4.12 40.10 20.52
CA ALA A 440 -3.19 39.45 21.45
C ALA A 440 -2.85 38.02 21.00
N ARG A 441 -1.60 37.61 21.26
CA ARG A 441 -1.09 36.31 20.83
C ARG A 441 -1.89 35.17 21.47
N VAL A 442 -2.34 34.24 20.64
CA VAL A 442 -3.00 32.99 21.04
C VAL A 442 -2.13 31.82 20.61
N VAL A 443 -1.89 30.89 21.53
CA VAL A 443 -1.14 29.65 21.27
C VAL A 443 -2.03 28.46 21.58
N ARG A 444 -1.97 27.44 20.70
CA ARG A 444 -2.67 26.18 20.88
C ARG A 444 -1.66 25.09 21.19
N VAL A 445 -1.82 24.43 22.32
CA VAL A 445 -0.91 23.36 22.77
C VAL A 445 -1.67 22.04 22.81
N ASN A 446 -1.08 21.02 22.21
CA ASN A 446 -1.56 19.66 22.32
C ASN A 446 -0.71 18.95 23.37
N VAL A 447 -1.29 18.79 24.56
CA VAL A 447 -0.59 18.25 25.74
C VAL A 447 -0.24 16.78 25.51
N MET A 448 -1.21 15.97 25.09
CA MET A 448 -1.03 14.53 24.84
C MET A 448 0.07 14.27 23.80
N LEU A 449 0.04 14.97 22.67
CA LEU A 449 1.08 14.83 21.64
C LEU A 449 2.45 15.24 22.18
N ASN A 450 2.54 16.28 23.00
CA ASN A 450 3.80 16.70 23.59
C ASN A 450 4.37 15.66 24.56
N ASP A 451 3.51 14.96 25.32
CA ASP A 451 3.95 13.86 26.17
C ASP A 451 4.42 12.65 25.36
N TYR A 452 3.70 12.28 24.28
CA TYR A 452 4.18 11.28 23.33
C TYR A 452 5.53 11.66 22.71
N LYS A 453 5.72 12.92 22.31
CA LYS A 453 7.00 13.41 21.79
C LYS A 453 8.13 13.26 22.81
N LYS A 454 7.87 13.52 24.10
CA LYS A 454 8.87 13.33 25.17
C LYS A 454 9.28 11.87 25.29
N GLN A 455 8.31 10.94 25.35
CA GLN A 455 8.56 9.50 25.42
C GLN A 455 9.34 8.99 24.19
N VAL A 456 8.91 9.38 22.99
CA VAL A 456 9.57 8.99 21.75
C VAL A 456 10.98 9.58 21.67
N ARG A 457 11.18 10.83 22.11
CA ARG A 457 12.50 11.47 22.15
C ARG A 457 13.46 10.75 23.10
N SER A 458 13.00 10.32 24.27
CA SER A 458 13.85 9.56 25.20
C SER A 458 14.29 8.23 24.57
N ARG A 459 13.36 7.48 23.95
CA ARG A 459 13.66 6.23 23.22
C ARG A 459 14.63 6.45 22.05
N LEU A 460 14.38 7.44 21.19
CA LEU A 460 15.21 7.73 20.01
C LEU A 460 16.64 8.18 20.36
N ASN A 461 16.84 8.75 21.56
CA ASN A 461 18.15 9.22 22.01
C ASN A 461 19.02 8.13 22.63
N THR A 462 18.45 6.96 22.94
CA THR A 462 19.21 5.79 23.38
C THR A 462 20.13 5.26 22.28
N GLU A 463 21.16 4.50 22.64
CA GLU A 463 22.06 3.86 21.67
C GLU A 463 21.30 2.90 20.75
N GLU A 464 20.34 2.14 21.30
CA GLU A 464 19.50 1.23 20.54
C GLU A 464 18.58 1.97 19.56
N GLY A 465 17.91 3.04 20.01
CA GLY A 465 17.06 3.86 19.16
C GLY A 465 17.82 4.47 17.98
N ARG A 466 19.06 4.92 18.20
CA ARG A 466 19.93 5.42 17.12
C ARG A 466 20.29 4.32 16.12
N LYS A 467 20.62 3.11 16.59
CA LYS A 467 20.91 1.94 15.73
C LYS A 467 19.69 1.55 14.88
N LEU A 468 18.51 1.44 15.48
CA LEU A 468 17.27 1.11 14.77
C LEU A 468 16.94 2.14 13.69
N ILE A 469 17.03 3.43 14.01
CA ILE A 469 16.79 4.50 13.03
C ILE A 469 17.82 4.49 11.90
N SER A 470 19.09 4.20 12.19
CA SER A 470 20.12 4.05 11.16
C SER A 470 19.83 2.84 10.26
N LYS A 471 19.44 1.70 10.84
CA LYS A 471 19.09 0.48 10.12
C LYS A 471 17.89 0.69 9.19
N ARG A 472 16.88 1.47 9.61
CA ARG A 472 15.65 1.76 8.83
C ARG A 472 15.94 2.18 7.39
N GLY A 473 16.92 3.07 7.17
CA GLY A 473 17.25 3.54 5.82
C GLY A 473 17.59 2.37 4.90
N SER A 474 18.53 1.52 5.34
CA SER A 474 18.96 0.35 4.58
C SER A 474 17.89 -0.75 4.43
N GLU A 475 16.97 -0.88 5.39
CA GLU A 475 15.91 -1.89 5.40
C GLU A 475 14.95 -1.68 4.23
N ILE A 476 14.33 -0.50 4.15
CA ILE A 476 13.20 -0.29 3.25
C ILE A 476 13.63 0.30 1.90
N GLU A 477 14.66 1.16 1.88
CA GLU A 477 15.17 1.71 0.63
C GLU A 477 15.71 0.62 -0.28
N THR A 478 16.33 -0.42 0.29
CA THR A 478 16.78 -1.59 -0.47
C THR A 478 15.60 -2.32 -1.11
N ILE A 479 14.50 -2.55 -0.38
CA ILE A 479 13.32 -3.21 -0.92
C ILE A 479 12.73 -2.41 -2.08
N PHE A 480 12.47 -1.11 -1.89
CA PHE A 480 11.91 -0.27 -2.95
C PHE A 480 12.88 -0.08 -4.12
N GLY A 481 14.19 0.01 -3.85
CA GLY A 481 15.25 0.04 -4.86
C GLY A 481 15.23 -1.22 -5.73
N GLN A 482 15.18 -2.40 -5.10
CA GLN A 482 15.10 -3.68 -5.79
C GLN A 482 13.82 -3.80 -6.62
N ILE A 483 12.66 -3.43 -6.08
CA ILE A 483 11.38 -3.54 -6.80
C ILE A 483 11.30 -2.53 -7.96
N LYS A 484 11.65 -1.26 -7.74
CA LYS A 484 11.45 -0.19 -8.74
C LYS A 484 12.55 -0.11 -9.79
N HIS A 485 13.80 -0.31 -9.39
CA HIS A 485 14.95 -0.13 -10.27
C HIS A 485 15.43 -1.47 -10.83
N ASN A 486 15.64 -2.47 -9.96
CA ASN A 486 16.18 -3.75 -10.42
C ASN A 486 15.13 -4.61 -11.10
N LEU A 487 13.94 -4.79 -10.51
CA LEU A 487 12.83 -5.50 -11.16
C LEU A 487 12.11 -4.63 -12.20
N GLY A 488 12.30 -3.31 -12.18
CA GLY A 488 11.72 -2.39 -13.16
C GLY A 488 10.22 -2.10 -12.94
N ILE A 489 9.69 -2.38 -11.75
CA ILE A 489 8.26 -2.23 -11.45
C ILE A 489 8.00 -0.82 -10.93
N ARG A 490 7.56 0.09 -11.81
CA ARG A 490 7.21 1.48 -11.45
C ARG A 490 5.70 1.74 -11.41
N GLY A 491 4.92 0.79 -11.91
CA GLY A 491 3.46 0.81 -11.89
C GLY A 491 2.87 -0.58 -12.08
N PHE A 492 1.57 -0.67 -11.89
CA PHE A 492 0.82 -1.92 -11.97
C PHE A 492 0.34 -2.21 -13.39
N LEU A 493 0.14 -3.49 -13.69
CA LEU A 493 -0.48 -3.94 -14.94
C LEU A 493 -1.98 -4.15 -14.78
N LEU A 494 -2.45 -4.50 -13.57
CA LEU A 494 -3.85 -4.70 -13.26
C LEU A 494 -4.52 -3.40 -12.78
N ARG A 495 -5.85 -3.36 -12.87
CA ARG A 495 -6.71 -2.22 -12.46
C ARG A 495 -7.67 -2.65 -11.35
N GLY A 496 -8.00 -1.73 -10.46
CA GLY A 496 -8.83 -1.97 -9.30
C GLY A 496 -8.03 -2.47 -8.09
N LEU A 497 -8.44 -2.03 -6.90
CA LEU A 497 -7.69 -2.16 -5.66
C LEU A 497 -7.31 -3.61 -5.35
N GLU A 498 -8.29 -4.52 -5.42
CA GLU A 498 -8.09 -5.95 -5.14
C GLU A 498 -7.11 -6.65 -6.09
N LYS A 499 -7.15 -6.28 -7.37
CA LYS A 499 -6.23 -6.85 -8.36
C LYS A 499 -4.82 -6.29 -8.21
N VAL A 500 -4.71 -5.01 -7.87
CA VAL A 500 -3.43 -4.37 -7.55
C VAL A 500 -2.81 -4.97 -6.29
N LYS A 501 -3.62 -5.23 -5.25
CA LYS A 501 -3.22 -5.97 -4.05
C LYS A 501 -2.68 -7.36 -4.41
N THR A 502 -3.38 -8.07 -5.28
CA THR A 502 -2.93 -9.37 -5.82
C THR A 502 -1.60 -9.27 -6.56
N GLU A 503 -1.46 -8.28 -7.43
CA GLU A 503 -0.22 -8.07 -8.19
C GLU A 503 0.98 -7.73 -7.29
N PHE A 504 0.81 -6.84 -6.32
CA PHE A 504 1.87 -6.51 -5.36
C PHE A 504 2.21 -7.70 -4.45
N GLY A 505 1.22 -8.50 -4.03
CA GLY A 505 1.49 -9.72 -3.26
C GLY A 505 2.36 -10.73 -4.01
N ILE A 506 2.14 -10.92 -5.32
CA ILE A 506 3.03 -11.76 -6.15
C ILE A 506 4.44 -11.17 -6.20
N ILE A 507 4.57 -9.84 -6.31
CA ILE A 507 5.87 -9.15 -6.28
C ILE A 507 6.58 -9.39 -4.95
N ALA A 508 5.87 -9.25 -3.83
CA ALA A 508 6.42 -9.45 -2.49
C ALA A 508 6.88 -10.89 -2.26
N VAL A 509 6.07 -11.88 -2.67
CA VAL A 509 6.44 -13.30 -2.64
C VAL A 509 7.68 -13.57 -3.49
N ALA A 510 7.70 -13.10 -4.74
CA ALA A 510 8.84 -13.30 -5.63
C ALA A 510 10.11 -12.61 -5.11
N TYR A 511 9.98 -11.42 -4.51
CA TYR A 511 11.08 -10.69 -3.88
C TYR A 511 11.67 -11.49 -2.71
N ASN A 512 10.83 -11.92 -1.77
CA ASN A 512 11.26 -12.68 -0.60
C ASN A 512 11.93 -13.99 -0.99
N LEU A 513 11.33 -14.77 -1.89
CA LEU A 513 11.90 -16.05 -2.35
C LEU A 513 13.23 -15.86 -3.08
N LYS A 514 13.33 -14.84 -3.96
CA LYS A 514 14.59 -14.54 -4.65
C LYS A 514 15.68 -14.15 -3.68
N LYS A 515 15.36 -13.33 -2.68
CA LYS A 515 16.30 -12.93 -1.65
C LYS A 515 16.75 -14.11 -0.81
N MET A 516 15.81 -14.94 -0.35
CA MET A 516 16.10 -16.14 0.44
C MET A 516 17.03 -17.09 -0.34
N PHE A 517 16.72 -17.34 -1.61
CA PHE A 517 17.57 -18.13 -2.50
C PHE A 517 18.99 -17.56 -2.63
N ASN A 518 19.12 -16.24 -2.84
CA ASN A 518 20.44 -15.61 -2.98
C ASN A 518 21.26 -15.73 -1.69
N GLN A 519 20.65 -15.51 -0.52
CA GLN A 519 21.32 -15.70 0.77
C GLN A 519 21.75 -17.16 0.96
N MET A 520 20.87 -18.13 0.70
CA MET A 520 21.23 -19.55 0.77
C MET A 520 22.37 -19.92 -0.19
N LYS A 521 22.40 -19.32 -1.38
CA LYS A 521 23.44 -19.53 -2.37
C LYS A 521 24.79 -19.00 -1.89
N GLU A 522 24.82 -17.79 -1.34
CA GLU A 522 26.02 -17.21 -0.72
C GLU A 522 26.55 -18.06 0.43
N TYR A 523 25.67 -18.72 1.18
CA TYR A 523 26.04 -19.61 2.28
C TYR A 523 26.39 -21.04 1.85
N GLY A 524 26.32 -21.39 0.56
CA GLY A 524 26.58 -22.74 0.06
C GLY A 524 25.50 -23.79 0.40
N LEU A 525 24.39 -23.38 1.00
CA LEU A 525 23.34 -24.25 1.53
C LEU A 525 22.38 -24.81 0.46
N VAL A 526 22.38 -24.23 -0.75
CA VAL A 526 21.48 -24.67 -1.84
C VAL A 526 21.75 -26.13 -2.24
N ASN A 527 23.03 -26.54 -2.21
CA ASN A 527 23.43 -27.91 -2.50
C ASN A 527 22.86 -28.92 -1.48
N GLU A 528 22.84 -28.55 -0.20
CA GLU A 528 22.31 -29.41 0.87
C GLU A 528 20.79 -29.58 0.71
N MET A 529 20.07 -28.50 0.43
CA MET A 529 18.63 -28.54 0.19
C MET A 529 18.28 -29.37 -1.06
N TYR A 530 19.07 -29.26 -2.14
CA TYR A 530 18.86 -30.07 -3.35
C TYR A 530 19.12 -31.56 -3.08
N LYS A 531 20.24 -31.91 -2.45
CA LYS A 531 20.55 -33.30 -2.04
C LYS A 531 19.42 -33.92 -1.22
N TYR A 532 18.84 -33.13 -0.31
CA TYR A 532 17.68 -33.55 0.47
C TYR A 532 16.40 -33.67 -0.37
N SER A 533 16.08 -32.70 -1.23
CA SER A 533 14.89 -32.77 -2.09
C SER A 533 14.93 -33.91 -3.11
N ALA A 534 16.11 -34.21 -3.66
CA ALA A 534 16.35 -35.34 -4.54
C ALA A 534 16.21 -36.67 -3.78
N ASN A 535 16.77 -36.77 -2.57
CA ASN A 535 16.59 -37.94 -1.69
C ASN A 535 15.11 -38.13 -1.29
N ILE A 536 14.38 -37.06 -1.00
CA ILE A 536 12.96 -37.12 -0.65
C ILE A 536 12.12 -37.52 -1.86
N PHE A 537 12.38 -36.99 -3.05
CA PHE A 537 11.67 -37.38 -4.28
C PHE A 537 11.96 -38.84 -4.66
N PHE A 538 13.21 -39.30 -4.52
CA PHE A 538 13.59 -40.70 -4.74
C PHE A 538 12.94 -41.64 -3.70
N ASN A 539 12.94 -41.24 -2.42
CA ASN A 539 12.36 -42.04 -1.33
C ASN A 539 10.82 -41.98 -1.30
N LEU A 540 10.18 -40.89 -1.71
CA LEU A 540 8.72 -40.79 -1.83
C LEU A 540 8.21 -41.58 -3.04
N ASN A 541 8.92 -41.61 -4.17
CA ASN A 541 8.60 -42.49 -5.29
C ASN A 541 8.75 -43.98 -4.93
N ARG A 542 9.69 -44.31 -4.04
CA ARG A 542 9.81 -45.66 -3.47
C ARG A 542 8.70 -45.96 -2.45
N ALA A 543 8.35 -45.00 -1.58
CA ALA A 543 7.34 -45.18 -0.55
C ALA A 543 5.91 -45.23 -1.13
N SER A 544 5.63 -44.51 -2.23
CA SER A 544 4.35 -44.60 -2.95
C SER A 544 4.17 -45.97 -3.64
N GLN A 545 5.25 -46.66 -3.99
CA GLN A 545 5.22 -48.04 -4.48
C GLN A 545 5.07 -49.09 -3.37
N CYS A 546 5.32 -48.75 -2.09
CA CYS A 546 5.43 -49.75 -1.00
C CYS A 546 4.49 -49.57 0.21
N GLN A 547 3.59 -48.58 0.26
CA GLN A 547 2.65 -48.33 1.38
C GLN A 547 3.27 -48.43 2.80
N ASN A 548 4.55 -48.07 2.98
CA ASN A 548 5.24 -48.29 4.25
C ASN A 548 5.23 -47.01 5.12
N LEU A 549 4.38 -46.96 6.14
CA LEU A 549 4.23 -45.82 7.08
C LEU A 549 5.51 -45.52 7.88
N GLY A 550 6.33 -46.53 8.19
CA GLY A 550 7.57 -46.35 8.94
C GLY A 550 8.59 -45.50 8.18
N LEU A 551 8.72 -45.72 6.87
CA LEU A 551 9.64 -44.96 6.01
C LEU A 551 9.25 -43.47 5.91
N LYS A 552 7.94 -43.16 5.92
CA LYS A 552 7.44 -41.77 5.90
C LYS A 552 7.81 -41.01 7.18
N ASN A 553 7.69 -41.65 8.35
CA ASN A 553 8.04 -41.02 9.63
C ASN A 553 9.55 -40.77 9.74
N THR A 554 10.40 -41.70 9.30
CA THR A 554 11.85 -41.49 9.28
C THR A 554 12.26 -40.34 8.34
N ILE A 555 11.58 -40.19 7.20
CA ILE A 555 11.80 -39.07 6.27
C ILE A 555 11.41 -37.73 6.90
N LEU A 556 10.30 -37.68 7.65
CA LEU A 556 9.85 -36.49 8.39
C LEU A 556 10.83 -36.11 9.52
N GLU A 557 11.30 -37.07 10.32
CA GLU A 557 12.29 -36.81 11.39
C GLU A 557 13.64 -36.33 10.84
N THR A 558 14.08 -36.88 9.69
CA THR A 558 15.33 -36.45 9.05
C THR A 558 15.18 -35.06 8.44
N LEU A 559 13.99 -34.73 7.93
CA LEU A 559 13.62 -33.40 7.45
C LEU A 559 13.67 -32.38 8.59
N GLU A 560 13.07 -32.68 9.73
CA GLU A 560 13.09 -31.81 10.91
C GLU A 560 14.53 -31.54 11.37
N ARG A 561 15.38 -32.58 11.45
CA ARG A 561 16.81 -32.40 11.80
C ARG A 561 17.57 -31.52 10.82
N PHE A 562 17.30 -31.66 9.52
CA PHE A 562 17.94 -30.81 8.50
C PHE A 562 17.50 -29.34 8.59
N PHE A 563 16.21 -29.10 8.83
CA PHE A 563 15.71 -27.75 9.05
C PHE A 563 16.30 -27.13 10.33
N ILE A 564 16.48 -27.92 11.39
CA ILE A 564 17.17 -27.50 12.61
C ILE A 564 18.62 -27.13 12.31
N GLU A 565 19.37 -27.94 11.56
CA GLU A 565 20.77 -27.67 11.22
C GLU A 565 20.93 -26.42 10.32
N ILE A 566 20.03 -26.23 9.34
CA ILE A 566 19.97 -25.00 8.55
C ILE A 566 19.67 -23.80 9.44
N LYS A 567 18.69 -23.93 10.34
CA LYS A 567 18.28 -22.87 11.27
C LYS A 567 19.45 -22.48 12.17
N GLU A 568 20.18 -23.44 12.72
CA GLU A 568 21.39 -23.19 13.51
C GLU A 568 22.47 -22.47 12.67
N LYS A 569 22.77 -22.95 11.46
CA LYS A 569 23.75 -22.29 10.57
C LYS A 569 23.34 -20.87 10.19
N ILE A 570 22.05 -20.61 9.95
CA ILE A 570 21.51 -19.27 9.64
C ILE A 570 21.58 -18.37 10.88
N VAL A 571 21.11 -18.84 12.04
CA VAL A 571 21.08 -18.07 13.30
C VAL A 571 22.49 -17.73 13.79
N ILE A 572 23.42 -18.69 13.77
CA ILE A 572 24.84 -18.48 14.13
C ILE A 572 25.45 -17.41 13.23
N LYS A 573 25.19 -17.46 11.92
CA LYS A 573 25.75 -16.48 10.99
C LYS A 573 25.07 -15.12 11.00
N TYR A 574 23.75 -15.03 11.22
CA TYR A 574 23.08 -13.73 11.44
C TYR A 574 23.64 -13.03 12.69
N SER A 575 23.89 -13.79 13.75
CA SER A 575 24.58 -13.30 14.95
C SER A 575 26.00 -12.82 14.63
N SER A 576 26.73 -13.53 13.77
CA SER A 576 28.09 -13.14 13.32
C SER A 576 28.11 -11.96 12.33
N CYS A 577 27.09 -11.80 11.48
CA CYS A 577 26.95 -10.66 10.56
C CYS A 577 26.56 -9.38 11.32
N LEU A 578 25.73 -9.49 12.36
CA LEU A 578 25.50 -8.42 13.33
C LEU A 578 26.81 -8.06 14.07
N PHE A 579 27.69 -9.04 14.30
CA PHE A 579 29.00 -8.82 14.92
C PHE A 579 30.03 -8.21 13.95
N ASN A 580 30.10 -8.63 12.69
CA ASN A 580 30.98 -8.05 11.67
C ASN A 580 30.52 -6.67 11.22
N ALA A 581 29.21 -6.39 11.27
CA ALA A 581 28.69 -5.04 11.15
C ALA A 581 29.10 -4.15 12.35
N LYS A 582 29.51 -4.68 13.51
CA LYS A 582 30.18 -3.87 14.55
C LYS A 582 31.64 -3.58 14.21
N ILE A 583 32.32 -4.44 13.44
CA ILE A 583 33.75 -4.30 13.13
C ILE A 583 33.99 -3.32 11.96
N CYS A 584 33.05 -3.18 11.02
CA CYS A 584 33.12 -2.14 9.98
C CYS A 584 32.72 -0.72 10.46
N PHE A 585 32.38 -0.56 11.75
CA PHE A 585 31.97 0.71 12.35
C PHE A 585 32.90 1.17 13.50
N VAL A 586 34.11 0.57 13.61
CA VAL A 586 35.23 1.13 14.38
C VAL A 586 36.17 1.87 13.46
#